data_AF-A0A916U0Q5-F1
#
_entry.id   AF-A0A916U0Q5-F1
#
_cell.length_a   1.000
_cell.length_b   1.000
_cell.length_c   1.000
_cell.angle_alpha   90.00
_cell.angle_beta   90.00
_cell.angle_gamma   90.00
#
_symmetry.space_group_name_H-M   'P 1'
#
loop_
_entity.id
_entity.type
_entity.pdbx_description
1 polymer ?
#
loop_
_entity_poly.entity_id
_entity_poly.type
_entity_poly.pdbx_seq_one_letter_code
_entity_poly.pdbx_strand_id
1 'polypeptide(L)'
;MSDAGHFVTEVMFDGPPDLPGYPFELPVVRTLATTGSLTFAPGVTFFVGDNGSGKSTLVESLAVAAGFNAEGGSKSFQFSTRSSDYALADRIRLRWNPGKPRSNFFLRAESLFNVATEIERLGILDFYGSHSLHEQSHGESFLHLANQRFRPNGFYILDEPEAALSVQGCLALVARIAHLVQQNCQFIIATHSPILLALPHARILEIDGHGAISKVEYDSAEPVQLMRRFLDRPDLYLHHLLSDD
;
A
#
# COMPACT_ATOMS: atom_id res chain seq x y z
N MET A 1 -26.83 -5.01 1.97
CA MET A 1 -25.72 -4.10 1.58
C MET A 1 -25.00 -4.80 0.44
N SER A 2 -24.70 -4.14 -0.67
CA SER A 2 -24.06 -4.83 -1.79
C SER A 2 -22.58 -5.08 -1.47
N ASP A 3 -22.10 -6.31 -1.71
CA ASP A 3 -20.68 -6.67 -1.65
C ASP A 3 -19.87 -6.09 -2.83
N ALA A 4 -20.43 -5.10 -3.53
CA ALA A 4 -19.84 -4.52 -4.72
C ALA A 4 -18.53 -3.80 -4.36
N GLY A 5 -17.43 -4.25 -4.95
CA GLY A 5 -16.10 -3.72 -4.64
C GLY A 5 -15.50 -4.20 -3.33
N HIS A 6 -16.01 -5.29 -2.73
CA HIS A 6 -15.36 -5.97 -1.62
C HIS A 6 -14.72 -7.27 -2.10
N PHE A 7 -13.50 -7.20 -2.65
CA PHE A 7 -12.86 -8.35 -3.29
C PHE A 7 -12.14 -9.26 -2.28
N VAL A 8 -11.16 -8.71 -1.55
CA VAL A 8 -10.41 -9.42 -0.50
C VAL A 8 -11.04 -9.09 0.84
N THR A 9 -11.48 -10.11 1.56
CA THR A 9 -12.19 -9.96 2.84
C THR A 9 -11.31 -10.26 4.04
N GLU A 10 -10.31 -11.11 3.86
CA GLU A 10 -9.47 -11.59 4.95
C GLU A 10 -8.11 -12.05 4.40
N VAL A 11 -7.07 -11.78 5.17
CA VAL A 11 -5.77 -12.44 5.05
C VAL A 11 -5.62 -13.42 6.20
N MET A 12 -5.21 -14.65 5.90
CA MET A 12 -4.93 -15.70 6.87
C MET A 12 -3.46 -16.09 6.77
N PHE A 13 -2.84 -16.34 7.93
CA PHE A 13 -1.48 -16.87 7.99
C PHE A 13 -1.49 -18.38 8.13
N ASP A 14 -0.66 -19.05 7.34
CA ASP A 14 -0.51 -20.50 7.28
C ASP A 14 0.88 -20.92 7.75
N GLY A 15 1.04 -21.05 9.07
CA GLY A 15 2.30 -21.46 9.66
C GLY A 15 2.37 -21.20 11.16
N PRO A 16 3.41 -21.72 11.83
CA PRO A 16 3.65 -21.43 13.23
C PRO A 16 4.15 -19.98 13.43
N PRO A 17 3.90 -19.36 14.59
CA PRO A 17 4.24 -17.96 14.87
C PRO A 17 5.73 -17.69 15.11
N ASP A 18 6.54 -18.74 15.21
CA ASP A 18 7.95 -18.70 15.62
C ASP A 18 8.94 -19.14 14.53
N LEU A 19 8.55 -19.01 13.26
CA LEU A 19 9.47 -19.27 12.15
C LEU A 19 10.71 -18.36 12.24
N PRO A 20 11.93 -18.91 12.06
CA PRO A 20 13.16 -18.14 12.11
C PRO A 20 13.45 -17.41 10.79
N GLY A 21 14.24 -16.34 10.88
CA GLY A 21 14.72 -15.57 9.75
C GLY A 21 13.75 -14.49 9.25
N TYR A 22 14.30 -13.50 8.56
CA TYR A 22 13.49 -12.51 7.85
C TYR A 22 12.64 -13.18 6.76
N PRO A 23 11.36 -12.81 6.57
CA PRO A 23 10.62 -11.76 7.29
C PRO A 23 9.83 -12.24 8.54
N PHE A 24 9.92 -13.51 8.93
CA PHE A 24 9.12 -14.08 10.02
C PHE A 24 9.45 -13.55 11.42
N GLU A 25 10.64 -12.98 11.58
CA GLU A 25 11.06 -12.34 12.82
C GLU A 25 10.44 -10.96 13.04
N LEU A 26 9.85 -10.35 12.01
CA LEU A 26 9.18 -9.06 12.14
C LEU A 26 8.02 -9.13 13.15
N PRO A 27 7.91 -8.19 14.10
CA PRO A 27 6.86 -8.22 15.12
C PRO A 27 5.43 -8.31 14.54
N VAL A 28 5.16 -7.61 13.44
CA VAL A 28 3.85 -7.66 12.76
C VAL A 28 3.55 -9.04 12.20
N VAL A 29 4.55 -9.75 11.68
CA VAL A 29 4.36 -11.09 11.09
C VAL A 29 4.10 -12.11 12.20
N ARG A 30 4.83 -12.03 13.31
CA ARG A 30 4.57 -12.86 14.49
C ARG A 30 3.18 -12.63 15.06
N THR A 31 2.75 -11.37 15.09
CA THR A 31 1.40 -11.02 15.54
C THR A 31 0.34 -11.56 14.60
N LEU A 32 0.51 -11.41 13.28
CA LEU A 32 -0.42 -11.97 12.30
C LEU A 32 -0.49 -13.51 12.39
N ALA A 33 0.65 -14.16 12.60
CA ALA A 33 0.72 -15.60 12.78
C ALA A 33 0.05 -16.09 14.08
N THR A 34 0.13 -15.30 15.15
CA THR A 34 -0.50 -15.59 16.44
C THR A 34 -2.01 -15.34 16.43
N THR A 35 -2.43 -14.23 15.81
CA THR A 35 -3.85 -13.87 15.66
C THR A 35 -4.55 -14.72 14.61
N GLY A 36 -3.80 -15.26 13.64
CA GLY A 36 -4.25 -16.20 12.62
C GLY A 36 -4.87 -15.52 11.39
N SER A 37 -5.54 -14.37 11.56
CA SER A 37 -6.10 -13.63 10.44
C SER A 37 -6.30 -12.14 10.70
N LEU A 38 -6.46 -11.39 9.61
CA LEU A 38 -6.82 -9.98 9.61
C LEU A 38 -7.89 -9.71 8.56
N THR A 39 -8.94 -8.97 8.91
CA THR A 39 -10.09 -8.71 8.05
C THR A 39 -10.07 -7.33 7.41
N PHE A 40 -10.56 -7.27 6.18
CA PHE A 40 -10.65 -6.04 5.38
C PHE A 40 -12.11 -5.64 5.16
N ALA A 41 -12.36 -4.32 5.18
CA ALA A 41 -13.62 -3.75 4.75
C ALA A 41 -13.64 -3.50 3.23
N PRO A 42 -14.82 -3.30 2.61
CA PRO A 42 -14.91 -2.65 1.31
C PRO A 42 -14.28 -1.25 1.31
N GLY A 43 -13.93 -0.75 0.13
CA GLY A 43 -13.34 0.58 -0.01
C GLY A 43 -11.83 0.57 0.28
N VAL A 44 -11.37 1.43 1.19
CA VAL A 44 -9.93 1.64 1.44
C VAL A 44 -9.54 1.17 2.83
N THR A 45 -8.47 0.37 2.89
CA THR A 45 -7.76 0.05 4.13
C THR A 45 -6.33 0.60 4.06
N PHE A 46 -5.96 1.44 5.01
CA PHE A 46 -4.61 1.94 5.20
C PHE A 46 -3.88 1.12 6.26
N PHE A 47 -2.60 0.84 6.02
CA PHE A 47 -1.63 0.41 7.01
C PHE A 47 -0.71 1.58 7.36
N VAL A 48 -0.58 1.87 8.64
CA VAL A 48 0.29 2.93 9.21
C VAL A 48 1.14 2.35 10.35
N GLY A 49 2.19 3.07 10.75
CA GLY A 49 3.15 2.64 11.77
C GLY A 49 4.57 3.04 11.39
N ASP A 50 5.50 2.97 12.32
CA ASP A 50 6.88 3.49 12.15
C ASP A 50 7.67 2.83 11.02
N ASN A 51 8.76 3.48 10.61
CA ASN A 51 9.73 2.89 9.68
C ASN A 51 10.28 1.59 10.29
N GLY A 52 10.26 0.51 9.50
CA GLY A 52 10.68 -0.82 9.98
C GLY A 52 9.61 -1.63 10.72
N SER A 53 8.38 -1.12 10.88
CA SER A 53 7.26 -1.90 11.47
C SER A 53 6.79 -3.09 10.63
N GLY A 54 7.28 -3.21 9.39
CA GLY A 54 6.95 -4.30 8.47
C GLY A 54 5.74 -4.05 7.57
N LYS A 55 5.24 -2.79 7.49
CA LYS A 55 4.15 -2.38 6.57
C LYS A 55 4.38 -2.84 5.14
N SER A 56 5.50 -2.43 4.54
CA SER A 56 5.81 -2.75 3.14
C SER A 56 5.98 -4.24 2.93
N THR A 57 6.63 -4.95 3.86
CA THR A 57 6.74 -6.42 3.81
C THR A 57 5.37 -7.10 3.84
N LEU A 58 4.44 -6.62 4.68
CA LEU A 58 3.07 -7.13 4.75
C LEU A 58 2.30 -6.84 3.45
N VAL A 59 2.34 -5.60 2.97
CA VAL A 59 1.64 -5.16 1.76
C VAL A 59 2.16 -5.85 0.51
N GLU A 60 3.48 -6.01 0.38
CA GLU A 60 4.13 -6.80 -0.67
C GLU A 60 3.67 -8.26 -0.62
N SER A 61 3.67 -8.87 0.56
CA SER A 61 3.26 -10.27 0.70
C SER A 61 1.77 -10.48 0.38
N LEU A 62 0.91 -9.52 0.74
CA LEU A 62 -0.48 -9.47 0.30
C LEU A 62 -0.57 -9.35 -1.23
N ALA A 63 0.29 -8.55 -1.85
CA ALA A 63 0.29 -8.36 -3.29
C ALA A 63 0.73 -9.62 -4.04
N VAL A 64 1.81 -10.26 -3.60
CA VAL A 64 2.28 -11.53 -4.16
C VAL A 64 1.23 -12.63 -3.96
N ALA A 65 0.61 -12.74 -2.78
CA ALA A 65 -0.47 -13.69 -2.53
C ALA A 65 -1.74 -13.40 -3.37
N ALA A 66 -1.96 -12.15 -3.78
CA ALA A 66 -3.01 -11.79 -4.74
C ALA A 66 -2.65 -12.12 -6.21
N GLY A 67 -1.42 -12.57 -6.47
CA GLY A 67 -0.89 -12.93 -7.77
C GLY A 67 -0.29 -11.76 -8.55
N PHE A 68 0.09 -10.66 -7.88
CA PHE A 68 0.87 -9.60 -8.49
C PHE A 68 2.37 -9.93 -8.51
N ASN A 69 3.13 -9.24 -9.35
CA ASN A 69 4.59 -9.26 -9.24
C ASN A 69 5.02 -8.34 -8.10
N ALA A 70 6.01 -8.74 -7.31
CA ALA A 70 6.49 -7.99 -6.15
C ALA A 70 7.18 -6.66 -6.51
N GLU A 71 7.78 -6.57 -7.70
CA GLU A 71 8.32 -5.31 -8.24
C GLU A 71 7.21 -4.34 -8.68
N GLY A 72 5.95 -4.68 -8.44
CA GLY A 72 4.78 -3.94 -8.88
C GLY A 72 4.32 -4.33 -10.28
N GLY A 73 3.30 -3.62 -10.77
CA GLY A 73 2.66 -3.89 -12.04
C GLY A 73 1.42 -4.76 -11.93
N SER A 74 0.95 -5.22 -13.09
CA SER A 74 -0.17 -6.16 -13.18
C SER A 74 0.32 -7.61 -13.17
N LYS A 75 -0.60 -8.58 -13.04
CA LYS A 75 -0.26 -10.03 -13.02
C LYS A 75 0.56 -10.52 -14.23
N SER A 76 0.57 -9.75 -15.32
CA SER A 76 1.26 -10.09 -16.57
C SER A 76 2.73 -9.65 -16.59
N PHE A 77 3.22 -8.94 -15.57
CA PHE A 77 4.58 -8.40 -15.56
C PHE A 77 5.54 -9.48 -15.04
N GLN A 78 6.59 -9.78 -15.82
CA GLN A 78 7.61 -10.77 -15.47
C GLN A 78 8.93 -10.08 -15.17
N PHE A 79 9.08 -9.63 -13.92
CA PHE A 79 10.38 -9.22 -13.41
C PHE A 79 11.20 -10.45 -12.99
N SER A 80 12.50 -10.47 -13.31
CA SER A 80 13.42 -11.54 -12.94
C SER A 80 13.85 -11.40 -11.48
N THR A 81 12.94 -11.64 -10.54
CA THR A 81 13.21 -11.57 -9.10
C THR A 81 13.43 -12.96 -8.50
N ARG A 82 14.37 -13.06 -7.54
CA ARG A 82 14.81 -14.34 -6.96
C ARG A 82 13.67 -14.94 -6.12
N SER A 83 13.44 -16.24 -6.28
CA SER A 83 12.37 -16.98 -5.59
C SER A 83 12.55 -17.10 -4.07
N SER A 84 13.67 -16.61 -3.50
CA SER A 84 13.96 -16.61 -2.07
C SER A 84 13.30 -15.45 -1.29
N ASP A 85 12.82 -14.41 -1.98
CA ASP A 85 12.56 -13.12 -1.34
C ASP A 85 11.11 -12.99 -0.80
N TYR A 86 10.22 -13.95 -1.10
CA TYR A 86 8.78 -13.88 -0.77
C TYR A 86 8.30 -14.98 0.17
N ALA A 87 9.16 -15.46 1.07
CA ALA A 87 8.83 -16.55 1.99
C ALA A 87 7.57 -16.29 2.83
N LEU A 88 7.23 -15.03 3.12
CA LEU A 88 5.97 -14.67 3.79
C LEU A 88 4.75 -14.84 2.89
N ALA A 89 4.85 -14.49 1.62
CA ALA A 89 3.73 -14.61 0.68
C ALA A 89 3.27 -16.06 0.53
N ASP A 90 4.21 -17.02 0.56
CA ASP A 90 3.91 -18.47 0.54
C ASP A 90 3.09 -18.94 1.76
N ARG A 91 3.13 -18.16 2.86
CA ARG A 91 2.36 -18.42 4.08
C ARG A 91 1.13 -17.55 4.21
N ILE A 92 0.83 -16.73 3.22
CA ILE A 92 -0.36 -15.90 3.21
C ILE A 92 -1.43 -16.52 2.31
N ARG A 93 -2.65 -16.64 2.84
CA ARG A 93 -3.83 -17.01 2.07
C ARG A 93 -4.85 -15.88 2.12
N LEU A 94 -5.34 -15.47 0.95
CA LEU A 94 -6.38 -14.44 0.83
C LEU A 94 -7.75 -15.08 0.64
N ARG A 95 -8.75 -14.63 1.41
CA ARG A 95 -10.15 -14.95 1.18
C ARG A 95 -10.78 -13.93 0.23
N TRP A 96 -11.22 -14.43 -0.92
CA TRP A 96 -11.89 -13.65 -1.94
C TRP A 96 -13.41 -13.83 -1.89
N ASN A 97 -14.15 -12.74 -2.03
CA ASN A 97 -15.58 -12.80 -2.33
C ASN A 97 -15.84 -13.23 -3.79
N PRO A 98 -17.05 -13.71 -4.11
CA PRO A 98 -17.47 -13.95 -5.48
C PRO A 98 -17.43 -12.67 -6.32
N GLY A 99 -16.94 -12.78 -7.56
CA GLY A 99 -16.76 -11.65 -8.47
C GLY A 99 -15.31 -11.20 -8.52
N LYS A 100 -14.62 -11.51 -9.62
CA LYS A 100 -13.22 -11.13 -9.80
C LYS A 100 -13.12 -9.64 -10.16
N PRO A 101 -12.08 -8.93 -9.66
CA PRO A 101 -11.83 -7.56 -10.10
C PRO A 101 -11.53 -7.56 -11.60
N ARG A 102 -12.12 -6.60 -12.33
CA ARG A 102 -11.89 -6.39 -13.77
C ARG A 102 -10.54 -5.77 -14.05
N SER A 103 -10.00 -5.06 -13.07
CA SER A 103 -8.70 -4.41 -13.14
C SER A 103 -7.97 -4.62 -11.84
N ASN A 104 -6.67 -4.88 -11.91
CA ASN A 104 -5.85 -5.06 -10.72
C ASN A 104 -4.44 -4.55 -10.98
N PHE A 105 -3.81 -4.02 -9.93
CA PHE A 105 -2.47 -3.44 -10.02
C PHE A 105 -1.85 -3.30 -8.64
N PHE A 106 -0.56 -3.62 -8.52
CA PHE A 106 0.27 -3.28 -7.37
C PHE A 106 1.23 -2.16 -7.78
N LEU A 107 1.30 -1.07 -7.02
CA LEU A 107 2.17 0.05 -7.35
C LEU A 107 2.97 0.47 -6.12
N ARG A 108 4.30 0.53 -6.30
CA ARG A 108 5.25 0.98 -5.30
C ARG A 108 5.92 2.23 -5.84
N ALA A 109 6.14 3.24 -4.99
CA ALA A 109 6.85 4.43 -5.41
C ALA A 109 8.29 4.12 -5.84
N GLU A 110 9.00 3.24 -5.11
CA GLU A 110 10.40 2.87 -5.40
C GLU A 110 10.58 2.06 -6.70
N SER A 111 9.64 1.18 -7.04
CA SER A 111 9.71 0.34 -8.24
C SER A 111 9.03 0.97 -9.47
N LEU A 112 8.58 2.22 -9.39
CA LEU A 112 7.87 2.91 -10.47
C LEU A 112 8.66 2.90 -11.79
N PHE A 113 9.98 3.10 -11.72
CA PHE A 113 10.85 3.09 -12.90
C PHE A 113 10.90 1.69 -13.55
N ASN A 114 10.97 0.62 -12.75
CA ASN A 114 10.95 -0.76 -13.25
C ASN A 114 9.63 -1.03 -13.99
N VAL A 115 8.51 -0.58 -13.43
CA VAL A 115 7.17 -0.67 -14.06
C VAL A 115 7.12 0.10 -15.38
N ALA A 116 7.65 1.33 -15.42
CA ALA A 116 7.69 2.14 -16.64
C ALA A 116 8.54 1.47 -17.74
N THR A 117 9.74 1.00 -17.40
CA THR A 117 10.63 0.32 -18.34
C THR A 117 9.99 -0.97 -18.87
N GLU A 118 9.28 -1.72 -18.03
CA GLU A 118 8.59 -2.94 -18.46
C GLU A 118 7.42 -2.65 -19.41
N ILE A 119 6.67 -1.55 -19.18
CA ILE A 119 5.60 -1.11 -20.08
C ILE A 119 6.15 -0.78 -21.47
N GLU A 120 7.27 -0.06 -21.54
CA GLU A 120 7.93 0.26 -22.80
C GLU A 120 8.48 -1.00 -23.48
N ARG A 121 9.12 -1.90 -22.72
CA ARG A 121 9.65 -3.17 -23.24
C ARG A 121 8.54 -4.04 -23.87
N LEU A 122 7.38 -4.09 -23.23
CA LEU A 122 6.23 -4.85 -23.72
C LEU A 122 5.50 -4.16 -24.90
N GLY A 123 5.85 -2.91 -25.22
CA GLY A 123 5.20 -2.14 -26.29
C GLY A 123 3.72 -1.85 -26.01
N ILE A 124 3.31 -1.82 -24.73
CA ILE A 124 1.92 -1.64 -24.32
C ILE A 124 1.63 -0.22 -23.85
N LEU A 125 2.47 0.75 -24.22
CA LEU A 125 2.38 2.15 -23.80
C LEU A 125 0.98 2.73 -24.06
N ASP A 126 0.33 2.38 -25.17
CA ASP A 126 -1.02 2.84 -25.51
C ASP A 126 -2.09 2.53 -24.44
N PHE A 127 -1.90 1.46 -23.65
CA PHE A 127 -2.79 1.12 -22.52
C PHE A 127 -2.52 1.97 -21.27
N TYR A 128 -1.37 2.63 -21.21
CA TYR A 128 -0.89 3.45 -20.11
C TYR A 128 -0.82 4.94 -20.46
N GLY A 129 -1.14 5.32 -21.71
CA GLY A 129 -1.12 6.70 -22.21
C GLY A 129 -0.05 6.91 -23.28
N SER A 130 -0.29 7.78 -24.26
CA SER A 130 0.63 8.00 -25.40
C SER A 130 1.89 8.81 -25.08
N HIS A 131 2.22 9.02 -23.81
CA HIS A 131 3.37 9.81 -23.36
C HIS A 131 4.37 8.89 -22.67
N SER A 132 5.68 9.07 -22.90
CA SER A 132 6.69 8.27 -22.21
C SER A 132 6.63 8.55 -20.70
N LEU A 133 6.54 7.48 -19.91
CA LEU A 133 6.59 7.54 -18.45
C LEU A 133 7.97 7.94 -17.92
N HIS A 134 9.01 7.88 -18.77
CA HIS A 134 10.39 8.25 -18.44
C HIS A 134 10.72 9.73 -18.67
N GLU A 135 9.88 10.46 -19.40
CA GLU A 135 10.08 11.90 -19.68
C GLU A 135 9.35 12.81 -18.68
N GLN A 136 8.70 12.23 -17.67
CA GLN A 136 7.94 12.91 -16.62
C GLN A 136 8.67 12.87 -15.26
N SER A 137 8.31 13.78 -14.35
CA SER A 137 8.78 13.67 -12.96
C SER A 137 8.19 12.41 -12.29
N HIS A 138 8.88 11.84 -11.29
CA HIS A 138 8.42 10.62 -10.60
C HIS A 138 6.97 10.72 -10.09
N GLY A 139 6.56 11.89 -9.58
CA GLY A 139 5.19 12.10 -9.12
C GLY A 139 4.16 12.19 -10.23
N GLU A 140 4.51 12.79 -11.37
CA GLU A 140 3.64 12.85 -12.55
C GLU A 140 3.44 11.47 -13.15
N SER A 141 4.51 10.68 -13.30
CA SER A 141 4.41 9.30 -13.79
C SER A 141 3.53 8.43 -12.88
N PHE A 142 3.64 8.60 -11.56
CA PHE A 142 2.80 7.88 -10.60
C PHE A 142 1.31 8.23 -10.78
N LEU A 143 0.97 9.51 -10.81
CA LEU A 143 -0.40 9.96 -11.00
C LEU A 143 -0.93 9.60 -12.39
N HIS A 144 -0.08 9.63 -13.41
CA HIS A 144 -0.44 9.20 -14.75
C HIS A 144 -0.85 7.73 -14.76
N LEU A 145 -0.04 6.85 -14.18
CA LEU A 145 -0.37 5.42 -14.03
C LEU A 145 -1.66 5.22 -13.24
N ALA A 146 -1.83 5.89 -12.10
CA ALA A 146 -3.07 5.81 -11.32
C ALA A 146 -4.29 6.26 -12.14
N ASN A 147 -4.12 7.28 -12.99
CA ASN A 147 -5.19 7.82 -13.83
C ASN A 147 -5.56 6.92 -15.02
N GLN A 148 -4.57 6.25 -15.62
CA GLN A 148 -4.76 5.45 -16.83
C GLN A 148 -5.05 3.97 -16.52
N ARG A 149 -4.42 3.42 -15.49
CA ARG A 149 -4.48 1.97 -15.22
C ARG A 149 -5.55 1.58 -14.22
N PHE A 150 -5.91 2.47 -13.29
CA PHE A 150 -6.96 2.19 -12.32
C PHE A 150 -8.33 2.50 -12.93
N ARG A 151 -9.20 1.49 -12.94
CA ARG A 151 -10.48 1.44 -13.65
C ARG A 151 -11.57 0.89 -12.71
N PRO A 152 -12.86 1.13 -13.00
CA PRO A 152 -13.98 0.61 -12.21
C PRO A 152 -13.91 -0.90 -11.96
N ASN A 153 -14.48 -1.34 -10.82
CA ASN A 153 -14.49 -2.73 -10.37
C ASN A 153 -13.08 -3.33 -10.23
N GLY A 154 -12.18 -2.56 -9.61
CA GLY A 154 -10.76 -2.90 -9.51
C GLY A 154 -10.25 -3.17 -8.09
N PHE A 155 -9.19 -3.96 -7.98
CA PHE A 155 -8.48 -4.22 -6.73
C PHE A 155 -7.04 -3.72 -6.83
N TYR A 156 -6.68 -2.79 -5.95
CA TYR A 156 -5.40 -2.09 -5.99
C TYR A 156 -4.66 -2.19 -4.67
N ILE A 157 -3.36 -2.36 -4.77
CA ILE A 157 -2.46 -2.33 -3.63
C ILE A 157 -1.41 -1.24 -3.89
N LEU A 158 -1.19 -0.36 -2.92
CA LEU A 158 -0.19 0.70 -3.02
C LEU A 158 0.78 0.63 -1.83
N ASP A 159 2.06 0.85 -2.10
CA ASP A 159 3.11 0.90 -1.08
C ASP A 159 3.82 2.25 -1.16
N GLU A 160 3.70 3.03 -0.08
CA GLU A 160 4.28 4.36 0.12
C GLU A 160 4.13 5.30 -1.09
N PRO A 161 2.90 5.48 -1.63
CA PRO A 161 2.68 6.29 -2.82
C PRO A 161 3.16 7.75 -2.66
N GLU A 162 3.14 8.29 -1.44
CA GLU A 162 3.61 9.63 -1.13
C GLU A 162 5.11 9.85 -1.37
N ALA A 163 5.93 8.79 -1.36
CA ALA A 163 7.38 8.94 -1.55
C ALA A 163 7.73 9.48 -2.95
N ALA A 164 6.84 9.29 -3.93
CA ALA A 164 6.98 9.87 -5.27
C ALA A 164 6.24 11.21 -5.44
N LEU A 165 5.43 11.65 -4.47
CA LEU A 165 4.44 12.72 -4.65
C LEU A 165 4.73 13.96 -3.81
N SER A 166 4.42 15.13 -4.38
CA SER A 166 4.28 16.37 -3.60
C SER A 166 3.00 16.34 -2.75
N VAL A 167 2.83 17.34 -1.87
CA VAL A 167 1.56 17.56 -1.13
C VAL A 167 0.36 17.64 -2.07
N GLN A 168 0.49 18.39 -3.18
CA GLN A 168 -0.56 18.49 -4.20
C GLN A 168 -0.79 17.16 -4.89
N GLY A 169 0.27 16.39 -5.15
CA GLY A 169 0.16 15.05 -5.72
C GLY A 169 -0.59 14.08 -4.81
N CYS A 170 -0.31 14.11 -3.49
CA CYS A 170 -1.06 13.35 -2.50
C CYS A 170 -2.55 13.71 -2.52
N LEU A 171 -2.90 15.00 -2.54
CA LEU A 171 -4.29 15.45 -2.63
C LEU A 171 -4.98 14.98 -3.93
N ALA A 172 -4.27 15.03 -5.06
CA ALA A 172 -4.78 14.50 -6.33
C ALA A 172 -5.02 12.99 -6.25
N LEU A 173 -4.13 12.24 -5.59
CA LEU A 173 -4.30 10.82 -5.38
C LEU A 173 -5.50 10.51 -4.47
N VAL A 174 -5.71 11.27 -3.38
CA VAL A 174 -6.91 11.16 -2.54
C VAL A 174 -8.18 11.32 -3.38
N ALA A 175 -8.26 12.38 -4.19
CA ALA A 175 -9.40 12.63 -5.05
C ALA A 175 -9.64 11.47 -6.04
N ARG A 176 -8.56 10.93 -6.62
CA ARG A 176 -8.65 9.80 -7.55
C ARG A 176 -9.14 8.52 -6.87
N ILE A 177 -8.61 8.20 -5.69
CA ILE A 177 -9.03 7.01 -4.92
C ILE A 177 -10.50 7.15 -4.52
N ALA A 178 -10.91 8.32 -4.01
CA ALA A 178 -12.31 8.59 -3.63
C ALA A 178 -13.28 8.33 -4.79
N HIS A 179 -12.93 8.77 -6.01
CA HIS A 179 -13.73 8.51 -7.20
C HIS A 179 -13.81 7.02 -7.56
N LEU A 180 -12.68 6.31 -7.50
CA LEU A 180 -12.63 4.88 -7.84
C LEU A 180 -13.39 4.01 -6.85
N VAL A 181 -13.40 4.35 -5.56
CA VAL A 181 -14.17 3.62 -4.54
C VAL A 181 -15.67 3.66 -4.86
N GLN A 182 -16.20 4.80 -5.34
CA GLN A 182 -17.59 4.91 -5.82
C GLN A 182 -17.87 4.04 -7.05
N GLN A 183 -16.83 3.54 -7.71
CA GLN A 183 -16.90 2.68 -8.89
C GLN A 183 -16.58 1.21 -8.55
N ASN A 184 -16.89 0.77 -7.32
CA ASN A 184 -16.69 -0.58 -6.81
C ASN A 184 -15.22 -1.02 -6.78
N CYS A 185 -14.30 -0.10 -6.45
CA CYS A 185 -12.89 -0.45 -6.25
C CYS A 185 -12.56 -0.68 -4.78
N GLN A 186 -11.60 -1.57 -4.54
CA GLN A 186 -11.01 -1.81 -3.23
C GLN A 186 -9.52 -1.48 -3.25
N PHE A 187 -9.05 -0.87 -2.16
CA PHE A 187 -7.66 -0.48 -1.97
C PHE A 187 -7.09 -1.01 -0.65
N ILE A 188 -5.85 -1.48 -0.71
CA ILE A 188 -5.00 -1.72 0.46
C ILE A 188 -3.75 -0.86 0.28
N ILE A 189 -3.45 0.04 1.22
CA ILE A 189 -2.40 1.05 1.04
C ILE A 189 -1.52 1.10 2.29
N ALA A 190 -0.22 0.88 2.15
CA ALA A 190 0.75 1.29 3.18
C ALA A 190 1.12 2.76 2.96
N THR A 191 1.07 3.56 4.03
CA THR A 191 1.41 4.98 3.97
C THR A 191 1.81 5.53 5.34
N HIS A 192 2.65 6.54 5.33
CA HIS A 192 2.96 7.45 6.42
C HIS A 192 2.30 8.83 6.24
N SER A 193 1.63 9.08 5.11
CA SER A 193 1.12 10.41 4.76
C SER A 193 -0.16 10.77 5.53
N PRO A 194 -0.15 11.80 6.40
CA PRO A 194 -1.37 12.31 7.04
C PRO A 194 -2.39 12.83 6.02
N ILE A 195 -1.97 13.18 4.80
CA ILE A 195 -2.84 13.64 3.72
C ILE A 195 -3.66 12.48 3.15
N LEU A 196 -3.04 11.32 2.93
CA LEU A 196 -3.73 10.14 2.40
C LEU A 196 -4.71 9.56 3.43
N LEU A 197 -4.31 9.54 4.70
CA LEU A 197 -5.15 9.06 5.80
C LEU A 197 -6.42 9.88 6.01
N ALA A 198 -6.48 11.11 5.51
CA ALA A 198 -7.66 11.97 5.59
C ALA A 198 -8.80 11.55 4.64
N LEU A 199 -8.63 10.49 3.84
CA LEU A 199 -9.68 9.97 2.97
C LEU A 199 -10.91 9.52 3.81
N PRO A 200 -12.11 10.09 3.57
CA PRO A 200 -13.30 9.76 4.34
C PRO A 200 -13.69 8.28 4.23
N HIS A 201 -14.19 7.72 5.34
CA HIS A 201 -14.65 6.34 5.46
C HIS A 201 -13.58 5.26 5.22
N ALA A 202 -12.31 5.63 5.09
CA ALA A 202 -11.22 4.67 5.06
C ALA A 202 -11.03 4.01 6.43
N ARG A 203 -10.65 2.73 6.42
CA ARG A 203 -10.20 2.03 7.63
C ARG A 203 -8.70 2.24 7.80
N ILE A 204 -8.27 2.68 8.97
CA ILE A 204 -6.84 2.81 9.29
C ILE A 204 -6.46 1.71 10.27
N LEU A 205 -5.44 0.93 9.91
CA LEU A 205 -4.84 -0.11 10.72
C LEU A 205 -3.42 0.31 11.09
N GLU A 206 -3.19 0.59 12.36
CA GLU A 206 -1.89 0.97 12.89
C GLU A 206 -1.14 -0.26 13.39
N ILE A 207 0.12 -0.36 12.98
CA ILE A 207 1.08 -1.36 13.43
C ILE A 207 2.00 -0.66 14.44
N ASP A 208 1.88 -1.05 15.71
CA ASP A 208 2.74 -0.50 16.77
C ASP A 208 4.15 -1.11 16.76
N GLY A 209 5.04 -0.60 17.62
CA GLY A 209 6.41 -1.09 17.76
C GLY A 209 6.54 -2.55 18.22
N HIS A 210 5.46 -3.16 18.72
CA HIS A 210 5.39 -4.57 19.09
C HIS A 210 4.71 -5.43 18.01
N GLY A 211 4.29 -4.82 16.90
CA GLY A 211 3.64 -5.49 15.79
C GLY A 211 2.13 -5.68 15.95
N ALA A 212 1.52 -5.15 17.01
CA ALA A 212 0.08 -5.23 17.18
C ALA A 212 -0.63 -4.40 16.10
N ILE A 213 -1.60 -5.02 15.42
CA ILE A 213 -2.40 -4.36 14.41
C ILE A 213 -3.72 -3.94 15.04
N SER A 214 -3.95 -2.64 15.16
CA SER A 214 -5.17 -2.10 15.76
C SER A 214 -5.86 -1.10 14.84
N LYS A 215 -7.20 -1.05 14.89
CA LYS A 215 -7.95 -0.03 14.15
C LYS A 215 -7.87 1.28 14.92
N VAL A 216 -7.47 2.35 14.23
CA VAL A 216 -7.45 3.71 14.78
C VAL A 216 -8.32 4.66 13.94
N GLU A 217 -8.71 5.77 14.56
CA GLU A 217 -9.36 6.89 13.87
C GLU A 217 -8.30 7.89 13.37
N TYR A 218 -8.63 8.73 12.39
CA TYR A 218 -7.69 9.66 11.74
C TYR A 218 -6.87 10.50 12.74
N ASP A 219 -7.54 11.18 13.67
CA ASP A 219 -6.88 12.03 14.67
C ASP A 219 -6.02 11.25 15.68
N SER A 220 -6.21 9.93 15.77
CA SER A 220 -5.47 9.06 16.67
C SER A 220 -4.28 8.37 16.01
N ALA A 221 -4.20 8.34 14.68
CA ALA A 221 -3.09 7.72 13.97
C ALA A 221 -1.77 8.44 14.25
N GLU A 222 -0.72 7.67 14.52
CA GLU A 222 0.62 8.17 14.88
C GLU A 222 1.14 9.24 13.92
N PRO A 223 1.12 9.07 12.57
CA PRO A 223 1.67 10.07 11.67
C PRO A 223 0.91 11.40 11.71
N VAL A 224 -0.40 11.33 11.99
CA VAL A 224 -1.27 12.51 12.11
C VAL A 224 -0.94 13.28 13.39
N GLN A 225 -0.81 12.57 14.51
CA GLN A 225 -0.45 13.18 15.79
C GLN A 225 0.95 13.80 15.74
N LEU A 226 1.93 13.08 15.20
CA LEU A 226 3.30 13.56 15.08
C LEU A 226 3.38 14.83 14.23
N MET A 227 2.77 14.80 13.04
CA MET A 227 2.74 15.96 12.14
C MET A 227 2.02 17.15 12.79
N ARG A 228 0.89 16.92 13.47
CA ARG A 228 0.15 18.01 14.16
C ARG A 228 1.00 18.67 15.24
N ARG A 229 1.61 17.88 16.12
CA ARG A 229 2.48 18.41 17.19
C ARG A 229 3.67 19.18 16.63
N PHE A 230 4.28 18.68 15.55
CA PHE A 230 5.38 19.35 14.88
C PHE A 230 4.94 20.71 14.29
N LEU A 231 3.83 20.74 13.54
CA LEU A 231 3.33 21.96 12.91
C LEU A 231 2.83 23.00 13.93
N ASP A 232 2.33 22.55 15.08
CA ASP A 232 1.90 23.44 16.16
C ASP A 232 3.09 24.22 16.76
N ARG A 233 4.25 23.58 16.92
CA ARG A 233 5.46 24.18 17.54
C ARG A 233 6.77 23.72 16.88
N PRO A 234 7.07 24.14 15.63
CA PRO A 234 8.28 23.69 14.93
C PRO A 234 9.57 24.13 15.64
N ASP A 235 9.55 25.32 16.25
CA ASP A 235 10.66 25.91 17.02
C ASP A 235 11.13 25.00 18.16
N LEU A 236 10.19 24.46 18.94
CA LEU A 236 10.52 23.59 20.08
C LEU A 236 11.08 22.25 19.62
N TYR A 237 10.47 21.66 18.58
CA TYR A 237 10.94 20.40 18.02
C TYR A 237 12.36 20.54 17.46
N LEU A 238 12.61 21.58 16.67
CA LEU A 238 13.93 21.83 16.10
C LEU A 238 14.96 22.18 17.17
N HIS A 239 14.58 22.92 18.23
CA HIS A 239 15.49 23.18 19.34
C HIS A 239 15.93 21.87 20.00
N HIS A 240 15.03 20.95 20.35
CA HIS A 240 15.41 19.67 20.97
C HIS A 240 16.22 18.76 20.04
N LEU A 241 16.01 18.84 18.72
CA LEU A 241 16.72 18.01 17.74
C LEU A 241 18.10 18.55 17.35
N LEU A 242 18.27 19.88 17.37
CA LEU A 242 19.49 20.57 16.93
C LEU A 242 20.35 21.10 18.08
N SER A 243 19.83 21.07 19.30
CA SER A 243 20.67 21.23 20.48
C SER A 243 21.40 19.90 20.67
N ASP A 244 22.60 19.81 20.12
CA ASP A 244 23.60 18.90 20.66
C ASP A 244 23.70 19.17 22.17
N ASP A 245 23.74 18.13 23.00
CA ASP A 245 24.25 18.29 24.38
C ASP A 245 25.63 19.00 24.36
#